data_AF-A0A7S1HMU5-F1
#
_entry.id   AF-A0A7S1HMU5-F1
#
_cell.length_a   1.000
_cell.length_b   1.000
_cell.length_c   1.000
_cell.angle_alpha   90.00
_cell.angle_beta   90.00
_cell.angle_gamma   90.00
#
_symmetry.space_group_name_H-M   'P 1'
#
loop_
_entity.id
_entity.type
_entity.pdbx_description
1 polymer ?
#
loop_
_entity_poly.entity_id
_entity_poly.type
_entity_poly.pdbx_seq_one_letter_code
_entity_poly.pdbx_strand_id
1 'polypeptide(L)'
;RIEQMSGAFVAAEREDVPLVGVAVDGTEGDEREVPQVVYPALLVDDDEEEGKDAVTAYPASLPGAEELRLIRETELRMLEHGWHAPTPPPAPGISSEAMARLEASVEAVVLGDRVTRTENERARCLNCARWYPATDPTDCGAGCSYHPGKYRNVGTTLSSGFFTGWSCCKSMDERAAGCKRVARHAEDVALSGAMQRFTGDMADPSVTEDFERRVREAEER
;
A
#
# COMPACT_ATOMS: atom_id res chain seq x y z
N ARG A 1 32.23 22.18 30.27
CA ARG A 1 32.23 23.51 29.62
C ARG A 1 32.70 23.27 28.19
N ILE A 2 31.98 23.81 27.19
CA ILE A 2 32.18 23.68 25.72
C ILE A 2 31.55 22.38 25.14
N GLU A 3 30.61 22.36 24.19
CA GLU A 3 29.84 23.38 23.44
C GLU A 3 28.55 22.71 22.91
N GLN A 4 27.40 23.36 23.06
CA GLN A 4 26.13 23.00 22.42
C GLN A 4 26.08 23.67 21.04
N MET A 5 25.88 22.88 19.97
CA MET A 5 25.59 23.42 18.65
C MET A 5 24.06 23.42 18.43
N SER A 6 23.47 24.60 18.50
CA SER A 6 22.10 24.90 18.08
C SER A 6 22.09 25.26 16.59
N GLY A 7 21.42 24.46 15.77
CA GLY A 7 21.13 24.78 14.37
C GLY A 7 19.82 25.55 14.25
N ALA A 8 19.88 26.75 13.70
CA ALA A 8 18.73 27.57 13.35
C ALA A 8 18.16 27.14 11.98
N PHE A 9 16.84 26.95 11.90
CA PHE A 9 16.14 26.82 10.63
C PHE A 9 15.54 28.18 10.23
N VAL A 10 15.90 28.62 9.03
CA VAL A 10 15.32 29.80 8.37
C VAL A 10 13.97 29.39 7.78
N ALA A 11 12.89 30.00 8.23
CA ALA A 11 11.58 29.91 7.60
C ALA A 11 11.55 30.87 6.40
N ALA A 12 11.21 30.34 5.22
CA ALA A 12 10.89 31.14 4.05
C ALA A 12 9.39 31.44 4.06
N GLU A 13 9.05 32.73 4.09
CA GLU A 13 7.69 33.25 3.93
C GLU A 13 7.21 32.98 2.50
N ARG A 14 6.03 32.35 2.35
CA ARG A 14 5.20 32.47 1.14
C ARG A 14 3.86 33.01 1.57
N GLU A 15 3.61 34.26 1.19
CA GLU A 15 2.28 34.88 1.17
C GLU A 15 1.42 34.17 0.10
N ASP A 16 0.10 34.17 0.31
CA ASP A 16 -0.98 33.63 -0.55
C ASP A 16 -1.39 32.14 -0.35
N VAL A 17 -1.76 31.78 0.88
CA VAL A 17 -2.69 30.67 1.14
C VAL A 17 -3.84 31.18 2.02
N PRO A 18 -5.12 31.07 1.61
CA PRO A 18 -6.21 31.44 2.50
C PRO A 18 -6.21 30.52 3.73
N LEU A 19 -6.04 31.13 4.90
CA LEU A 19 -6.14 30.46 6.19
C LEU A 19 -7.57 29.94 6.37
N VAL A 20 -7.73 28.62 6.42
CA VAL A 20 -8.95 27.97 6.89
C VAL A 20 -9.01 28.20 8.40
N GLY A 21 -9.76 29.23 8.81
CA GLY A 21 -10.08 29.48 10.20
C GLY A 21 -11.06 28.44 10.71
N VAL A 22 -10.62 27.57 11.62
CA VAL A 22 -11.52 26.74 12.43
C VAL A 22 -11.99 27.62 13.59
N ALA A 23 -13.21 28.14 13.49
CA ALA A 23 -13.87 28.76 14.63
C ALA A 23 -14.35 27.64 15.57
N VAL A 24 -13.75 27.55 16.75
CA VAL A 24 -14.25 26.73 17.86
C VAL A 24 -14.94 27.67 18.81
N ASP A 25 -16.27 27.69 18.78
CA ASP A 25 -17.05 28.41 19.77
C ASP A 25 -17.14 27.55 21.04
N GLY A 26 -16.65 28.09 22.15
CA GLY A 26 -16.53 27.38 23.41
C GLY A 26 -17.77 27.56 24.25
N THR A 27 -18.71 26.62 24.18
CA THR A 27 -19.77 26.48 25.19
C THR A 27 -19.77 25.06 25.75
N GLU A 28 -19.46 24.96 27.04
CA GLU A 28 -19.52 23.72 27.82
C GLU A 28 -20.96 23.19 27.85
N GLY A 29 -21.19 22.06 27.19
CA GLY A 29 -22.47 21.37 27.19
C GLY A 29 -22.35 20.00 26.53
N ASP A 30 -22.50 18.95 27.34
CA ASP A 30 -22.34 17.54 27.00
C ASP A 30 -23.39 17.06 25.98
N GLU A 31 -23.11 17.17 24.68
CA GLU A 31 -23.73 16.36 23.62
C GLU A 31 -22.69 16.07 22.52
N ARG A 32 -22.59 14.80 22.09
CA ARG A 32 -21.61 14.35 21.08
C ARG A 32 -21.88 15.02 19.73
N GLU A 33 -21.04 15.99 19.38
CA GLU A 33 -21.05 16.61 18.06
C GLU A 33 -20.46 15.66 17.00
N VAL A 34 -21.25 15.39 15.96
CA VAL A 34 -20.80 14.72 14.74
C VAL A 34 -20.14 15.80 13.86
N PRO A 35 -18.87 15.67 13.45
CA PRO A 35 -18.29 16.60 12.50
C PRO A 35 -19.03 16.47 11.15
N GLN A 36 -19.88 17.44 10.82
CA GLN A 36 -20.42 17.56 9.48
C GLN A 36 -19.31 18.03 8.54
N VAL A 37 -18.94 17.19 7.58
CA VAL A 37 -18.11 17.59 6.45
C VAL A 37 -19.00 18.45 5.54
N VAL A 38 -18.92 19.76 5.71
CA VAL A 38 -19.52 20.71 4.78
C VAL A 38 -18.61 20.77 3.56
N TYR A 39 -19.02 20.14 2.47
CA TYR A 39 -18.41 20.42 1.17
C TYR A 39 -18.63 21.91 0.88
N PRO A 40 -17.65 22.62 0.29
CA PRO A 40 -17.84 24.02 -0.09
C PRO A 40 -18.98 24.11 -1.10
N ALA A 41 -20.18 24.42 -0.60
CA ALA A 41 -21.24 24.95 -1.42
C ALA A 41 -20.77 26.34 -1.85
N LEU A 42 -20.41 26.47 -3.13
CA LEU A 42 -20.25 27.77 -3.73
C LEU A 42 -21.56 28.52 -3.53
N LEU A 43 -21.52 29.56 -2.69
CA LEU A 43 -22.52 30.61 -2.67
C LEU A 43 -22.53 31.19 -4.08
N VAL A 44 -23.56 30.82 -4.85
CA VAL A 44 -23.89 31.48 -6.09
C VAL A 44 -24.63 32.73 -5.66
N ASP A 45 -24.11 33.90 -6.03
CA ASP A 45 -24.83 35.16 -5.84
C ASP A 45 -26.21 35.02 -6.52
N ASP A 46 -27.26 35.11 -5.71
CA ASP A 46 -28.66 35.22 -6.15
C ASP A 46 -28.83 36.57 -6.88
N ASP A 47 -28.48 36.60 -8.16
CA ASP A 47 -29.09 37.52 -9.11
C ASP A 47 -30.19 36.76 -9.85
N GLU A 48 -31.43 37.05 -9.44
CA GLU A 48 -32.67 36.56 -10.02
C GLU A 48 -32.74 36.89 -11.52
N GLU A 49 -32.43 35.93 -12.39
CA GLU A 49 -33.13 35.84 -13.68
C GLU A 49 -33.58 34.41 -13.99
N GLU A 50 -34.87 34.38 -14.32
CA GLU A 50 -35.78 33.27 -14.45
C GLU A 50 -35.41 32.31 -15.59
N GLY A 51 -35.24 31.03 -15.23
CA GLY A 51 -35.53 29.90 -16.12
C GLY A 51 -34.40 29.42 -17.04
N LYS A 52 -33.71 28.35 -16.61
CA LYS A 52 -33.35 27.16 -17.41
C LYS A 52 -32.55 26.16 -16.57
N ASP A 53 -33.03 24.91 -16.57
CA ASP A 53 -32.33 23.66 -16.28
C ASP A 53 -31.01 23.75 -15.50
N ALA A 54 -31.09 23.56 -14.18
CA ALA A 54 -29.92 23.35 -13.33
C ALA A 54 -29.27 21.99 -13.66
N VAL A 55 -28.39 21.98 -14.65
CA VAL A 55 -27.44 20.90 -14.87
C VAL A 55 -26.37 21.01 -13.78
N THR A 56 -26.40 20.10 -12.81
CA THR A 56 -25.28 19.90 -11.89
C THR A 56 -24.06 19.43 -12.69
N ALA A 57 -23.19 20.37 -13.06
CA ALA A 57 -21.92 20.08 -13.72
C ALA A 57 -20.98 19.44 -12.69
N TYR A 58 -20.76 18.13 -12.83
CA TYR A 58 -19.63 17.47 -12.16
C TYR A 58 -18.32 18.01 -12.76
N PRO A 59 -17.27 18.26 -11.96
CA PRO A 59 -15.99 18.70 -12.49
C PRO A 59 -15.43 17.64 -13.45
N ALA A 60 -15.13 18.06 -14.68
CA ALA A 60 -14.64 17.21 -15.76
C ALA A 60 -13.18 16.74 -15.57
N SER A 61 -12.52 17.12 -14.48
CA SER A 61 -11.13 16.77 -14.19
C SER A 61 -11.07 15.64 -13.17
N LEU A 62 -10.42 14.54 -13.55
CA LEU A 62 -10.02 13.50 -12.62
C LEU A 62 -9.13 14.12 -11.51
N PRO A 63 -9.32 13.71 -10.24
CA PRO A 63 -8.53 14.23 -9.14
C PRO A 63 -7.03 13.98 -9.35
N GLY A 64 -6.22 14.95 -8.94
CA GLY A 64 -4.76 14.86 -9.02
C GLY A 64 -4.21 13.75 -8.11
N ALA A 65 -2.96 13.33 -8.34
CA ALA A 65 -2.32 12.28 -7.54
C ALA A 65 -2.29 12.59 -6.03
N GLU A 66 -2.21 13.87 -5.67
CA GLU A 66 -2.19 14.33 -4.28
C GLU A 66 -3.58 14.27 -3.61
N GLU A 67 -4.64 14.61 -4.35
CA GLU A 67 -6.03 14.41 -3.90
C GLU A 67 -6.37 12.94 -3.72
N LEU A 68 -5.96 12.08 -4.66
CA LEU A 68 -6.15 10.62 -4.54
C LEU A 68 -5.44 10.06 -3.30
N ARG A 69 -4.27 10.60 -2.94
CA ARG A 69 -3.55 10.21 -1.71
C ARG A 69 -4.34 10.61 -0.47
N LEU A 70 -4.87 11.83 -0.43
CA LEU A 70 -5.64 12.36 0.70
C LEU A 70 -6.95 11.59 0.92
N ILE A 71 -7.66 11.27 -0.18
CA ILE A 71 -8.87 10.44 -0.16
C ILE A 71 -8.55 9.09 0.47
N ARG A 72 -7.49 8.42 0.01
CA ARG A 72 -7.10 7.09 0.51
C ARG A 72 -6.67 7.10 1.98
N GLU A 73 -5.97 8.14 2.43
CA GLU A 73 -5.61 8.30 3.85
C GLU A 73 -6.86 8.50 4.73
N THR A 74 -7.83 9.26 4.23
CA THR A 74 -9.10 9.50 4.93
C THR A 74 -9.93 8.22 5.04
N GLU A 75 -10.03 7.44 3.95
CA GLU A 75 -10.70 6.14 3.94
C GLU A 75 -10.09 5.15 4.95
N LEU A 76 -8.77 5.11 5.04
CA LEU A 76 -8.07 4.25 6.01
C LEU A 76 -8.39 4.65 7.46
N ARG A 77 -8.42 5.95 7.78
CA ARG A 77 -8.81 6.43 9.12
C ARG A 77 -10.28 6.11 9.44
N MET A 78 -11.18 6.24 8.47
CA MET A 78 -12.59 5.87 8.66
C MET A 78 -12.72 4.38 9.00
N LEU A 79 -12.00 3.50 8.30
CA LEU A 79 -11.98 2.06 8.58
C LEU A 79 -11.43 1.73 9.97
N GLU A 80 -10.39 2.43 10.44
CA GLU A 80 -9.85 2.26 11.79
C GLU A 80 -10.89 2.60 12.88
N HIS A 81 -11.81 3.53 12.60
CA HIS A 81 -12.89 3.92 13.50
C HIS A 81 -14.19 3.14 13.30
N GLY A 82 -14.20 2.13 12.42
CA GLY A 82 -15.40 1.34 12.10
C GLY A 82 -16.44 2.11 11.29
N TRP A 83 -16.04 3.20 10.63
CA TRP A 83 -16.90 4.00 9.78
C TRP A 83 -16.78 3.49 8.35
N HIS A 84 -17.92 3.17 7.75
CA HIS A 84 -17.97 2.83 6.33
C HIS A 84 -18.17 4.11 5.54
N ALA A 85 -17.33 4.35 4.54
CA ALA A 85 -17.59 5.41 3.57
C ALA A 85 -18.98 5.16 2.98
N PRO A 86 -19.87 6.18 2.90
CA PRO A 86 -21.13 6.02 2.22
C PRO A 86 -20.86 5.58 0.80
N THR A 87 -21.48 4.49 0.37
CA THR A 87 -21.38 4.02 -1.02
C THR A 87 -21.80 5.18 -1.92
N PRO A 88 -20.92 5.68 -2.81
CA PRO A 88 -21.29 6.79 -3.66
C PRO A 88 -22.56 6.40 -4.44
N PRO A 89 -23.55 7.30 -4.56
CA PRO A 89 -24.70 7.02 -5.40
C PRO A 89 -24.19 6.69 -6.81
N PRO A 90 -24.83 5.74 -7.51
CA PRO A 90 -24.39 5.36 -8.86
C PRO A 90 -24.32 6.61 -9.72
N ALA A 91 -23.18 6.82 -10.39
CA ALA A 91 -22.98 7.99 -11.22
C ALA A 91 -24.11 8.09 -12.25
N PRO A 92 -24.83 9.22 -12.32
CA PRO A 92 -25.95 9.36 -13.24
C PRO A 92 -25.46 9.15 -14.68
N GLY A 93 -26.09 8.23 -15.40
CA GLY A 93 -25.80 7.95 -16.81
C GLY A 93 -24.99 6.68 -17.10
N ILE A 94 -24.52 5.95 -16.09
CA ILE A 94 -23.97 4.61 -16.30
C ILE A 94 -25.14 3.61 -16.28
N SER A 95 -25.40 2.94 -17.41
CA SER A 95 -26.45 1.93 -17.46
C SER A 95 -26.13 0.77 -16.51
N SER A 96 -27.17 0.13 -15.96
CA SER A 96 -27.00 -1.09 -15.15
C SER A 96 -26.22 -2.18 -15.91
N GLU A 97 -26.34 -2.21 -17.23
CA GLU A 97 -25.57 -3.09 -18.11
C GLU A 97 -24.08 -2.71 -18.16
N ALA A 98 -23.73 -1.43 -18.18
CA ALA A 98 -22.33 -0.98 -18.14
C ALA A 98 -21.67 -1.26 -16.78
N MET A 99 -22.42 -1.08 -15.68
CA MET A 99 -21.97 -1.50 -14.35
C MET A 99 -21.73 -3.01 -14.27
N ALA A 100 -22.67 -3.82 -14.77
CA ALA A 100 -22.51 -5.28 -14.80
C ALA A 100 -21.33 -5.72 -15.68
N ARG A 101 -21.07 -5.03 -16.79
CA ARG A 101 -19.88 -5.30 -17.63
C ARG A 101 -18.58 -4.92 -16.92
N LEU A 102 -18.55 -3.83 -16.16
CA LEU A 102 -17.39 -3.43 -15.36
C LEU A 102 -17.14 -4.40 -14.22
N GLU A 103 -18.18 -4.80 -13.48
CA GLU A 103 -18.08 -5.82 -12.42
C GLU A 103 -17.59 -7.15 -12.99
N ALA A 104 -18.18 -7.62 -14.10
CA ALA A 104 -17.72 -8.82 -14.78
C ALA A 104 -16.28 -8.70 -15.31
N SER A 105 -15.85 -7.50 -15.74
CA SER A 105 -14.48 -7.27 -16.20
C SER A 105 -13.48 -7.24 -15.04
N VAL A 106 -13.84 -6.64 -13.90
CA VAL A 106 -13.02 -6.67 -12.68
C VAL A 106 -12.95 -8.11 -12.15
N GLU A 107 -14.07 -8.83 -12.15
CA GLU A 107 -14.09 -10.23 -11.75
C GLU A 107 -13.28 -11.10 -12.71
N ALA A 108 -13.33 -10.84 -14.03
CA ALA A 108 -12.51 -11.52 -15.02
C ALA A 108 -11.03 -11.13 -14.97
N VAL A 109 -10.67 -9.93 -14.52
CA VAL A 109 -9.26 -9.57 -14.25
C VAL A 109 -8.80 -10.24 -12.96
N VAL A 110 -9.61 -10.24 -11.91
CA VAL A 110 -9.28 -10.87 -10.61
C VAL A 110 -9.27 -12.40 -10.70
N LEU A 111 -10.12 -13.01 -11.54
CA LEU A 111 -10.17 -14.45 -11.80
C LEU A 111 -9.33 -14.88 -13.01
N GLY A 112 -9.07 -14.00 -13.97
CA GLY A 112 -8.23 -14.25 -15.14
C GLY A 112 -6.74 -14.03 -14.86
N ASP A 113 -6.39 -13.13 -13.94
CA ASP A 113 -5.06 -13.06 -13.32
C ASP A 113 -4.85 -14.11 -12.23
N ARG A 114 -5.83 -15.01 -11.98
CA ARG A 114 -5.45 -16.40 -11.67
C ARG A 114 -4.90 -17.04 -12.94
N VAL A 115 -3.77 -16.48 -13.42
CA VAL A 115 -2.76 -17.22 -14.17
C VAL A 115 -2.70 -18.56 -13.47
N THR A 116 -3.11 -19.62 -14.17
CA THR A 116 -3.07 -20.97 -13.64
C THR A 116 -1.63 -21.23 -13.29
N ARG A 117 -1.29 -21.02 -12.02
CA ARG A 117 0.09 -21.06 -11.57
C ARG A 117 0.63 -22.41 -11.93
N THR A 118 1.68 -22.42 -12.72
CA THR A 118 2.28 -23.69 -13.12
C THR A 118 2.87 -24.37 -11.90
N GLU A 119 2.97 -25.69 -11.91
CA GLU A 119 3.61 -26.47 -10.83
C GLU A 119 5.06 -26.05 -10.56
N ASN A 120 5.69 -25.37 -11.53
CA ASN A 120 7.05 -24.85 -11.45
C ASN A 120 7.14 -23.44 -10.84
N GLU A 121 6.02 -22.73 -10.67
CA GLU A 121 6.03 -21.41 -10.07
C GLU A 121 6.33 -21.49 -8.57
N ARG A 122 7.27 -20.64 -8.15
CA ARG A 122 7.64 -20.49 -6.74
C ARG A 122 7.14 -19.15 -6.24
N ALA A 123 6.51 -19.17 -5.08
CA ALA A 123 6.10 -17.98 -4.34
C ALA A 123 7.02 -17.77 -3.14
N ARG A 124 7.26 -16.51 -2.75
CA ARG A 124 8.03 -16.17 -1.56
C ARG A 124 7.10 -15.85 -0.42
N CYS A 125 7.35 -16.45 0.75
CA CYS A 125 6.54 -16.18 1.93
C CYS A 125 6.93 -14.83 2.55
N LEU A 126 5.95 -13.95 2.79
CA LEU A 126 6.12 -12.65 3.44
C LEU A 126 6.69 -12.79 4.87
N ASN A 127 6.30 -13.84 5.59
CA ASN A 127 6.63 -13.99 7.00
C ASN A 127 8.00 -14.63 7.24
N CYS A 128 8.30 -15.73 6.54
CA CYS A 128 9.54 -16.48 6.76
C CYS A 128 10.57 -16.32 5.63
N ALA A 129 10.25 -15.53 4.60
CA ALA A 129 11.07 -15.28 3.41
C ALA A 129 11.47 -16.52 2.59
N ARG A 130 10.98 -17.73 2.94
CA ARG A 130 11.24 -18.96 2.18
C ARG A 130 10.42 -19.01 0.90
N TRP A 131 11.03 -19.59 -0.13
CA TRP A 131 10.36 -19.96 -1.37
C TRP A 131 9.60 -21.28 -1.19
N TYR A 132 8.38 -21.34 -1.70
CA TYR A 132 7.52 -22.54 -1.67
C TYR A 132 6.79 -22.69 -3.02
N PRO A 133 6.34 -23.90 -3.40
CA PRO A 133 5.54 -24.10 -4.59
C PRO A 133 4.26 -23.28 -4.50
N ALA A 134 3.95 -22.46 -5.51
CA ALA A 134 2.80 -21.57 -5.46
C ALA A 134 1.46 -22.35 -5.42
N THR A 135 1.47 -23.60 -5.85
CA THR A 135 0.35 -24.55 -5.81
C THR A 135 0.14 -25.20 -4.44
N ASP A 136 1.18 -25.28 -3.59
CA ASP A 136 1.10 -25.88 -2.25
C ASP A 136 1.73 -24.96 -1.19
N PRO A 137 0.91 -24.09 -0.54
CA PRO A 137 1.37 -23.22 0.54
C PRO A 137 1.62 -23.97 1.86
N THR A 138 1.59 -25.30 1.88
CA THR A 138 1.82 -26.15 3.06
C THR A 138 3.05 -27.07 2.97
N ASP A 139 3.71 -27.12 1.81
CA ASP A 139 4.78 -28.07 1.43
C ASP A 139 6.03 -28.11 2.36
N CYS A 140 6.15 -27.18 3.33
CA CYS A 140 7.22 -27.21 4.32
C CYS A 140 7.07 -28.30 5.41
N GLY A 141 6.08 -29.19 5.33
CA GLY A 141 5.81 -30.29 6.26
C GLY A 141 5.32 -29.87 7.67
N ALA A 142 5.68 -28.67 8.13
CA ALA A 142 5.30 -28.12 9.44
C ALA A 142 4.62 -26.74 9.34
N GLY A 143 4.27 -26.31 8.11
CA GLY A 143 3.76 -24.97 7.83
C GLY A 143 4.83 -23.86 7.96
N CYS A 144 4.39 -22.61 8.03
CA CYS A 144 5.27 -21.45 8.09
C CYS A 144 5.64 -21.12 9.54
N SER A 145 6.94 -21.19 9.85
CA SER A 145 7.51 -20.76 11.14
C SER A 145 8.33 -19.48 10.98
N TYR A 146 8.03 -18.45 11.76
CA TYR A 146 8.71 -17.15 11.67
C TYR A 146 8.76 -16.42 13.02
N HIS A 147 9.60 -15.38 13.10
CA HIS A 147 9.64 -14.46 14.24
C HIS A 147 8.85 -13.19 13.89
N PRO A 148 7.73 -12.89 14.56
CA PRO A 148 6.99 -11.63 14.35
C PRO A 148 7.70 -10.41 14.97
N GLY A 149 8.73 -10.65 15.79
CA GLY A 149 9.52 -9.58 16.41
C GLY A 149 10.66 -9.12 15.51
N LYS A 150 11.24 -7.97 15.85
CA LYS A 150 12.44 -7.44 15.19
C LYS A 150 13.68 -8.24 15.61
N TYR A 151 14.60 -8.44 14.66
CA TYR A 151 15.97 -8.84 14.96
C TYR A 151 16.65 -7.75 15.79
N ARG A 152 17.41 -8.16 16.80
CA ARG A 152 18.18 -7.27 17.66
C ARG A 152 19.64 -7.68 17.60
N ASN A 153 20.48 -6.74 17.20
CA ASN A 153 21.91 -6.79 17.46
C ASN A 153 22.17 -5.93 18.69
N VAL A 154 22.03 -6.53 19.87
CA VAL A 154 22.32 -5.83 21.12
C VAL A 154 23.83 -5.98 21.28
N GLY A 155 24.55 -4.88 21.05
CA GLY A 155 26.00 -4.85 20.90
C GLY A 155 26.79 -5.51 22.04
N THR A 156 28.10 -5.59 21.85
CA THR A 156 29.06 -6.27 22.72
C THR A 156 28.94 -5.83 24.17
N THR A 157 28.51 -6.73 25.05
CA THR A 157 28.80 -6.58 26.48
C THR A 157 30.22 -7.09 26.73
N LEU A 158 31.02 -6.29 27.44
CA LEU A 158 32.44 -6.53 27.74
C LEU A 158 32.73 -7.90 28.38
N SER A 159 31.69 -8.59 28.88
CA SER A 159 31.79 -9.85 29.61
C SER A 159 31.30 -11.09 28.85
N SER A 160 30.59 -10.97 27.71
CA SER A 160 29.91 -12.14 27.11
C SER A 160 29.78 -12.18 25.58
N GLY A 161 30.34 -11.20 24.85
CA GLY A 161 30.33 -11.20 23.38
C GLY A 161 29.10 -10.52 22.76
N PHE A 162 28.97 -10.61 21.44
CA PHE A 162 27.84 -10.04 20.68
C PHE A 162 26.57 -10.86 20.91
N PHE A 163 25.47 -10.20 21.32
CA PHE A 163 24.17 -10.85 21.41
C PHE A 163 23.30 -10.46 20.21
N THR A 164 23.20 -11.38 19.27
CA THR A 164 22.28 -11.30 18.14
C THR A 164 21.08 -12.19 18.41
N GLY A 165 19.86 -11.68 18.23
CA GLY A 165 18.68 -12.45 18.61
C GLY A 165 17.36 -11.86 18.16
N TRP A 166 16.28 -12.44 18.67
CA TRP A 166 14.91 -12.12 18.25
C TRP A 166 14.08 -11.61 19.42
N SER A 167 13.46 -10.45 19.23
CA SER A 167 12.68 -9.79 20.29
C SER A 167 11.37 -10.51 20.66
N CYS A 168 10.79 -11.33 19.77
CA CYS A 168 9.52 -12.02 20.05
C CYS A 168 9.62 -13.07 21.16
N CYS A 169 10.73 -13.80 21.22
CA CYS A 169 10.92 -14.95 22.09
C CYS A 169 12.14 -14.82 23.01
N LYS A 170 12.83 -13.66 22.95
CA LYS A 170 14.09 -13.42 23.68
C LYS A 170 15.17 -14.47 23.35
N SER A 171 15.10 -15.07 22.16
CA SER A 171 16.20 -15.91 21.68
C SER A 171 17.46 -15.07 21.59
N MET A 172 18.56 -15.60 22.13
CA MET A 172 19.91 -15.04 22.00
C MET A 172 20.69 -15.67 20.84
N ASP A 173 20.00 -16.46 20.00
CA ASP A 173 20.54 -17.02 18.76
C ASP A 173 19.76 -16.45 17.57
N GLU A 174 20.49 -15.93 16.60
CA GLU A 174 19.96 -15.44 15.33
C GLU A 174 19.41 -16.56 14.44
N ARG A 175 19.95 -17.78 14.58
CA ARG A 175 19.54 -18.98 13.83
C ARG A 175 18.38 -19.72 14.47
N ALA A 176 17.86 -19.21 15.59
CA ALA A 176 16.72 -19.83 16.26
C ALA A 176 15.53 -19.96 15.32
N ALA A 177 14.88 -21.13 15.36
CA ALA A 177 13.64 -21.36 14.63
C ALA A 177 12.57 -20.34 15.00
N GLY A 178 11.72 -19.98 14.04
CA GLY A 178 10.65 -19.02 14.22
C GLY A 178 9.75 -19.35 15.42
N CYS A 179 9.54 -18.37 16.31
CA CYS A 179 8.77 -18.52 17.54
C CYS A 179 7.26 -18.66 17.31
N LYS A 180 6.75 -18.23 16.15
CA LYS A 180 5.35 -18.32 15.75
C LYS A 180 5.19 -19.30 14.58
N ARG A 181 4.16 -20.14 14.63
CA ARG A 181 3.81 -21.08 13.56
C ARG A 181 2.41 -20.82 13.04
N VAL A 182 2.25 -20.94 11.73
CA VAL A 182 0.95 -20.89 11.05
C VAL A 182 0.88 -22.03 10.03
N ALA A 183 -0.32 -22.54 9.78
CA ALA A 183 -0.51 -23.72 8.93
C ALA A 183 -0.11 -23.50 7.46
N ARG A 184 -0.17 -22.25 6.97
CA ARG A 184 0.05 -21.88 5.57
C ARG A 184 1.03 -20.72 5.45
N HIS A 185 1.83 -20.74 4.39
CA HIS A 185 2.64 -19.59 4.00
C HIS A 185 1.73 -18.46 3.49
N ALA A 186 2.10 -17.22 3.82
CA ALA A 186 1.45 -16.02 3.29
C ALA A 186 2.36 -15.46 2.21
N GLU A 187 1.85 -15.28 1.00
CA GLU A 187 2.65 -14.82 -0.13
C GLU A 187 3.02 -13.35 -0.02
N ASP A 188 4.27 -13.03 -0.37
CA ASP A 188 4.69 -11.69 -0.76
C ASP A 188 4.42 -11.50 -2.25
N VAL A 189 3.24 -11.00 -2.59
CA VAL A 189 2.75 -10.88 -3.98
C VAL A 189 3.64 -9.94 -4.79
N ALA A 190 4.11 -8.85 -4.18
CA ALA A 190 4.94 -7.86 -4.86
C ALA A 190 6.29 -8.47 -5.27
N LEU A 191 6.96 -9.16 -4.34
CA LEU A 191 8.27 -9.73 -4.62
C LEU A 191 8.20 -11.01 -5.46
N SER A 192 7.19 -11.84 -5.22
CA SER A 192 6.95 -13.04 -6.04
C SER A 192 6.66 -12.65 -7.49
N GLY A 193 5.79 -11.65 -7.71
CA GLY A 193 5.50 -11.13 -9.05
C GLY A 193 6.71 -10.49 -9.73
N ALA A 194 7.52 -9.71 -8.99
CA ALA A 194 8.75 -9.13 -9.52
C ALA A 194 9.75 -10.20 -9.97
N MET A 195 9.92 -11.26 -9.17
CA MET A 195 10.80 -12.38 -9.49
C MET A 195 10.27 -13.22 -10.65
N GLN A 196 8.96 -13.45 -10.73
CA GLN A 196 8.34 -14.15 -11.84
C GLN A 196 8.58 -13.44 -13.18
N ARG A 197 8.47 -12.11 -13.22
CA ARG A 197 8.80 -11.32 -14.41
C ARG A 197 10.26 -11.50 -14.80
N PHE A 198 11.18 -11.40 -13.84
CA PHE A 198 12.61 -11.57 -14.09
C PHE A 198 12.96 -12.97 -14.60
N THR A 199 12.33 -14.02 -14.06
CA THR A 199 12.57 -15.40 -14.51
C THR A 199 11.86 -15.74 -15.82
N GLY A 200 10.70 -15.15 -16.07
CA GLY A 200 9.97 -15.32 -17.32
C GLY A 200 10.75 -14.75 -18.50
N ASP A 201 11.35 -13.58 -18.31
CA ASP A 201 12.17 -12.92 -19.34
C ASP A 201 13.47 -13.68 -19.64
N MET A 202 14.03 -14.42 -18.67
CA MET A 202 15.21 -15.28 -18.89
C MET A 202 14.88 -16.69 -19.40
N ALA A 203 13.60 -17.10 -19.31
CA ALA A 203 13.15 -18.37 -19.86
C ALA A 203 12.88 -18.28 -21.37
N ASP A 204 12.86 -17.07 -21.94
CA ASP A 204 12.81 -16.88 -23.38
C ASP A 204 14.20 -17.18 -23.98
N PRO A 205 14.36 -18.28 -24.74
CA PRO A 205 15.64 -18.65 -25.33
C PRO A 205 16.20 -17.56 -26.26
N SER A 206 15.35 -16.69 -26.80
CA SER A 206 15.80 -15.58 -27.65
C SER A 206 16.60 -14.52 -26.88
N VAL A 207 16.29 -14.31 -25.59
CA VAL A 207 17.03 -13.37 -24.72
C VAL A 207 18.41 -13.94 -24.39
N THR A 208 18.49 -15.24 -24.14
CA THR A 208 19.74 -15.95 -23.88
C THR A 208 20.63 -15.98 -25.13
N GLU A 209 20.06 -16.29 -26.29
CA GLU A 209 20.78 -16.30 -27.57
C GLU A 209 21.30 -14.90 -27.97
N ASP A 210 20.52 -13.85 -27.74
CA ASP A 210 20.94 -12.46 -28.01
C ASP A 210 22.06 -12.03 -27.05
N PHE A 211 21.98 -12.41 -25.77
CA PHE A 211 23.05 -12.17 -24.81
C PHE A 211 24.34 -12.90 -25.20
N GLU A 212 24.27 -14.20 -25.52
CA GLU A 212 25.43 -14.98 -25.96
C GLU A 212 26.06 -14.43 -27.24
N ARG A 213 25.24 -13.97 -28.20
CA ARG A 213 25.71 -13.29 -29.41
C ARG A 213 26.50 -12.03 -29.08
N ARG A 214 25.96 -11.15 -28.23
CA ARG A 214 26.62 -9.88 -27.85
C ARG A 214 27.93 -10.11 -27.10
N VAL A 215 28.01 -11.12 -26.24
CA VAL A 215 29.26 -11.49 -25.54
C VAL A 215 30.32 -11.90 -26.57
N ARG A 216 29.96 -12.76 -27.53
CA ARG A 216 30.89 -13.20 -28.59
C ARG A 216 31.39 -12.04 -29.44
N GLU A 217 30.49 -11.14 -29.87
CA GLU A 217 30.84 -9.94 -30.63
C GLU A 217 31.76 -8.97 -29.86
N ALA A 218 31.68 -8.96 -28.52
CA ALA A 218 32.53 -8.13 -27.67
C ALA A 218 33.93 -8.74 -27.48
N GLU A 219 34.06 -10.07 -27.45
CA GLU A 219 35.35 -10.77 -27.34
C GLU A 219 36.17 -10.73 -28.64
N GLU A 220 35.51 -10.56 -29.79
CA GLU A 220 36.16 -10.46 -31.10
C GLU A 220 36.69 -9.03 -31.42
N ARG A 221 36.41 -8.04 -30.57
CA ARG A 221 36.88 -6.65 -30.72
C ARG A 221 38.14 -6.37 -29.89
#